data_AF-A0A0R3PVE2-F1
#
_entry.id   AF-A0A0R3PVE2-F1
#
_cell.length_a   1.000
_cell.length_b   1.000
_cell.length_c   1.000
_cell.angle_alpha   90.00
_cell.angle_beta   90.00
_cell.angle_gamma   90.00
#
_symmetry.space_group_name_H-M   'P 1'
#
loop_
_entity.id
_entity.type
_entity.pdbx_description
1 polymer ?
#
loop_
_entity_poly.entity_id
_entity_poly.type
_entity_poly.pdbx_seq_one_letter_code
_entity_poly.pdbx_strand_id
1 'polypeptide(L)'
;MALVTLFLLLDKNKSANRRNELVKSVNEDFVNATILVITPTYKRPKRLIVIILLFLVVADVGSCFSLRWIVVEDGMTTVPAVSRILQRSGVPHAYLATILGDEMPRRGWTLRNLALQYVKENYYNHREAVLYFSNDDNFYDVRLFNDYIRKVNRIGVWAAGLVGGAWVEAPRFSANGKVIVWDAMFAPGRPFSIDMDGFKCLGAVAMNFNASFNTQCVRPESCFLWQFGFTKENLEAFGYKDFLKEVLVWHTKTSKSKEDEDVETLAGNE
;
A
#
# COMPACT_ATOMS: atom_id res chain seq x y z
N MET A 1 -11.22 1.52 -61.43
CA MET A 1 -11.45 1.20 -60.00
C MET A 1 -10.18 1.42 -59.17
N ALA A 2 -9.64 2.64 -59.08
CA ALA A 2 -8.36 2.88 -58.39
C ALA A 2 -8.25 4.23 -57.66
N LEU A 3 -9.38 4.81 -57.22
CA LEU A 3 -9.38 6.14 -56.56
C LEU A 3 -10.09 6.19 -55.20
N VAL A 4 -10.60 5.06 -54.69
CA VAL A 4 -11.28 5.01 -53.37
C VAL A 4 -10.35 4.51 -52.25
N THR A 5 -9.18 3.94 -52.57
CA THR A 5 -8.32 3.27 -51.58
C THR A 5 -7.31 4.19 -50.88
N LEU A 6 -7.05 5.40 -51.38
CA LEU A 6 -5.99 6.27 -50.84
C LEU A 6 -6.45 7.12 -49.63
N PHE A 7 -7.74 7.45 -49.52
CA PHE A 7 -8.25 8.25 -48.40
C PHE A 7 -8.36 7.48 -47.07
N LEU A 8 -8.52 6.14 -47.13
CA LEU A 8 -8.60 5.30 -45.93
C LEU A 8 -7.23 4.94 -45.33
N LEU A 9 -6.13 5.10 -46.09
CA LEU A 9 -4.77 4.83 -45.63
C LEU A 9 -4.15 6.04 -44.91
N LEU A 10 -4.50 7.27 -45.31
CA LEU A 10 -4.00 8.50 -44.66
C LEU A 10 -4.64 8.74 -43.28
N ASP A 11 -5.88 8.30 -43.08
CA ASP A 11 -6.60 8.48 -41.81
C ASP A 11 -6.17 7.45 -40.73
N LYS A 12 -5.84 6.22 -41.16
CA LYS A 12 -5.28 5.19 -40.26
C LYS A 12 -3.90 5.56 -39.74
N ASN A 13 -3.05 6.19 -40.56
CA ASN A 13 -1.72 6.63 -40.13
C ASN A 13 -1.78 7.83 -39.17
N LYS A 14 -2.71 8.78 -39.36
CA LYS A 14 -2.93 9.87 -38.39
C LYS A 14 -3.51 9.37 -37.07
N SER A 15 -4.43 8.40 -37.10
CA SER A 15 -4.99 7.77 -35.89
C SER A 15 -3.96 6.90 -35.15
N ALA A 16 -3.12 6.16 -35.89
CA ALA A 16 -2.03 5.36 -35.32
C ALA A 16 -0.92 6.22 -34.71
N ASN A 17 -0.52 7.32 -35.36
CA ASN A 17 0.44 8.27 -34.76
C ASN A 17 -0.14 8.97 -33.55
N ARG A 18 -1.41 9.39 -33.59
CA ARG A 18 -2.06 10.06 -32.45
C ARG A 18 -2.28 9.09 -31.28
N ARG A 19 -2.54 7.80 -31.54
CA ARG A 19 -2.55 6.75 -30.51
C ARG A 19 -1.15 6.43 -29.99
N ASN A 20 -0.12 6.39 -30.82
CA ASN A 20 1.25 6.17 -30.38
C ASN A 20 1.81 7.38 -29.61
N GLU A 21 1.40 8.60 -29.94
CA GLU A 21 1.68 9.82 -29.17
C GLU A 21 0.87 9.88 -27.88
N LEU A 22 -0.41 9.48 -27.87
CA LEU A 22 -1.20 9.36 -26.63
C LEU A 22 -0.67 8.23 -25.73
N VAL A 23 -0.23 7.10 -26.30
CA VAL A 23 0.35 5.97 -25.55
C VAL A 23 1.77 6.31 -25.08
N LYS A 24 2.54 7.12 -25.83
CA LYS A 24 3.80 7.70 -25.34
C LYS A 24 3.57 8.72 -24.24
N SER A 25 2.60 9.64 -24.38
CA SER A 25 2.30 10.63 -23.34
C SER A 25 1.79 9.96 -22.07
N VAL A 26 0.90 8.97 -22.21
CA VAL A 26 0.41 8.17 -21.08
C VAL A 26 1.52 7.33 -20.46
N ASN A 27 2.52 6.84 -21.21
CA ASN A 27 3.64 6.08 -20.64
C ASN A 27 4.75 6.95 -20.03
N GLU A 28 4.96 8.18 -20.50
CA GLU A 28 5.94 9.11 -19.91
C GLU A 28 5.42 9.77 -18.63
N ASP A 29 4.09 9.92 -18.47
CA ASP A 29 3.48 10.52 -17.28
C ASP A 29 3.50 9.65 -16.01
N PHE A 30 3.73 8.33 -16.12
CA PHE A 30 3.79 7.43 -14.95
C PHE A 30 5.10 7.53 -14.15
N VAL A 31 6.08 8.32 -14.61
CA VAL A 31 7.45 8.26 -14.07
C VAL A 31 7.63 9.03 -12.75
N ASN A 32 6.66 9.84 -12.27
CA ASN A 32 6.92 10.71 -11.12
C ASN A 32 5.86 10.75 -10.00
N ALA A 33 4.98 9.77 -9.90
CA ALA A 33 4.06 9.67 -8.77
C ALA A 33 4.82 9.47 -7.45
N THR A 34 4.62 10.36 -6.48
CA THR A 34 5.24 10.26 -5.15
C THR A 34 4.61 9.11 -4.38
N ILE A 35 5.42 8.22 -3.79
CA ILE A 35 4.94 7.11 -2.96
C ILE A 35 4.91 7.57 -1.49
N LEU A 36 3.74 7.58 -0.88
CA LEU A 36 3.54 7.86 0.54
C LEU A 36 3.42 6.52 1.29
N VAL A 37 4.52 6.09 1.91
CA VAL A 37 4.53 4.85 2.71
C VAL A 37 4.11 5.18 4.13
N ILE A 38 2.99 4.61 4.60
CA ILE A 38 2.48 4.77 5.95
C ILE A 38 2.82 3.52 6.75
N THR A 39 3.55 3.71 7.85
CA THR A 39 4.00 2.64 8.72
C THR A 39 3.61 2.90 10.18
N PRO A 40 2.57 2.21 10.70
CA PRO A 40 2.32 2.19 12.13
C PRO A 40 3.40 1.33 12.82
N THR A 41 3.85 1.77 14.00
CA THR A 41 4.79 1.00 14.84
C THR A 41 4.44 1.17 16.32
N TYR A 42 4.93 0.27 17.17
CA TYR A 42 4.67 0.27 18.60
C TYR A 42 5.82 -0.34 19.39
N LYS A 43 5.97 0.06 20.66
CA LYS A 43 7.03 -0.42 21.55
C LYS A 43 6.97 -1.94 21.70
N ARG A 44 8.01 -2.61 21.19
CA ARG A 44 8.31 -4.03 21.41
C ARG A 44 9.81 -4.27 21.23
N PRO A 45 10.40 -5.32 21.81
CA PRO A 45 11.86 -5.48 21.78
C PRO A 45 12.44 -5.59 20.38
N LYS A 46 11.72 -6.24 19.46
CA LYS A 46 12.13 -6.38 18.05
C LYS A 46 11.85 -5.17 17.17
N ARG A 47 11.22 -4.09 17.70
CA ARG A 47 10.81 -2.91 16.92
C ARG A 47 11.95 -2.32 16.11
N LEU A 48 13.09 -2.05 16.75
CA LEU A 48 14.19 -1.36 16.06
C LEU A 48 14.75 -2.22 14.92
N ILE A 49 14.76 -3.54 15.08
CA ILE A 49 15.21 -4.47 14.05
C ILE A 49 14.29 -4.40 12.83
N VAL A 50 12.98 -4.53 13.04
CA VAL A 50 12.03 -4.56 11.92
C VAL A 50 11.93 -3.22 11.19
N ILE A 51 12.03 -2.08 11.91
CA ILE A 51 12.11 -0.76 11.29
C ILE A 51 13.40 -0.63 10.45
N ILE A 52 14.53 -1.17 10.92
CA ILE A 52 15.77 -1.18 10.14
C ILE A 52 15.62 -2.03 8.86
N LEU A 53 14.98 -3.19 8.93
CA LEU A 53 14.73 -4.03 7.76
C LEU A 53 13.84 -3.33 6.73
N LEU A 54 12.76 -2.69 7.18
CA LEU A 54 11.90 -1.90 6.31
C LEU A 54 12.63 -0.68 5.72
N PHE A 55 13.46 -0.01 6.53
CA PHE A 55 14.34 1.06 6.08
C PHE A 55 15.16 0.65 4.85
N LEU A 56 15.79 -0.53 4.85
CA LEU A 56 16.63 -0.97 3.73
C LEU A 56 15.85 -1.01 2.41
N VAL A 57 14.60 -1.50 2.45
CA VAL A 57 13.71 -1.53 1.27
C VAL A 57 13.28 -0.12 0.88
N VAL A 58 12.83 0.68 1.84
CA VAL A 58 12.28 2.02 1.59
C VAL A 58 13.36 2.99 1.08
N ALA A 59 14.60 2.85 1.56
CA ALA A 59 15.73 3.66 1.10
C ALA A 59 16.21 3.25 -0.29
N ASP A 60 16.23 1.96 -0.62
CA ASP A 60 16.52 1.48 -1.97
C ASP A 60 15.51 2.06 -2.98
N VAL A 61 14.22 1.92 -2.69
CA VAL A 61 13.15 2.50 -3.51
C VAL A 61 13.24 4.03 -3.56
N GLY A 62 13.51 4.68 -2.43
CA GLY A 62 13.63 6.14 -2.33
C GLY A 62 14.85 6.74 -3.04
N SER A 63 15.86 5.92 -3.35
CA SER A 63 17.02 6.34 -4.14
C SER A 63 16.69 6.50 -5.62
N CYS A 64 15.70 5.73 -6.12
CA CYS A 64 15.28 5.75 -7.51
C CYS A 64 14.01 6.58 -7.74
N PHE A 65 13.15 6.70 -6.72
CA PHE A 65 11.81 7.27 -6.85
C PHE A 65 11.48 8.28 -5.75
N SER A 66 10.59 9.23 -6.05
CA SER A 66 10.06 10.14 -5.04
C SER A 66 9.25 9.35 -4.00
N LEU A 67 9.82 9.15 -2.83
CA LEU A 67 9.18 8.45 -1.72
C LEU A 67 9.16 9.36 -0.48
N ARG A 68 8.08 9.27 0.29
CA ARG A 68 7.93 9.89 1.61
C ARG A 68 7.52 8.82 2.61
N TRP A 69 8.24 8.71 3.72
CA TRP A 69 7.96 7.72 4.75
C TRP A 69 7.26 8.36 5.95
N ILE A 70 6.02 7.97 6.21
CA ILE A 70 5.21 8.48 7.31
C ILE A 70 5.13 7.39 8.37
N VAL A 71 5.90 7.55 9.44
CA VAL A 71 5.93 6.60 10.55
C VAL A 71 5.09 7.15 11.69
N VAL A 72 4.21 6.32 12.23
CA VAL A 72 3.35 6.69 13.36
C VAL A 72 3.62 5.76 14.53
N GLU A 73 4.09 6.33 15.62
CA GLU A 73 4.34 5.68 16.90
C GLU A 73 3.03 5.51 17.68
N ASP A 74 2.78 4.31 18.19
CA ASP A 74 1.82 4.07 19.27
C ASP A 74 2.44 4.49 20.60
N GLY A 75 2.14 5.72 21.01
CA GLY A 75 2.68 6.35 22.21
C GLY A 75 2.35 7.84 22.28
N MET A 76 2.52 8.42 23.47
CA MET A 76 2.28 9.86 23.68
C MET A 76 3.29 10.75 22.97
N THR A 77 4.50 10.24 22.71
CA THR A 77 5.60 11.00 22.10
C THR A 77 6.42 10.10 21.17
N THR A 78 7.13 10.73 20.24
CA THR A 78 8.10 10.06 19.36
C THR A 78 9.31 9.55 20.13
N VAL A 79 9.88 8.42 19.71
CA VAL A 79 11.05 7.82 20.37
C VAL A 79 12.37 8.28 19.71
N PRO A 80 13.36 8.80 20.47
CA PRO A 80 14.63 9.26 19.90
C PRO A 80 15.41 8.19 19.12
N ALA A 81 15.36 6.94 19.58
CA ALA A 81 16.03 5.83 18.89
C ALA A 81 15.43 5.56 17.49
N VAL A 82 14.10 5.60 17.37
CA VAL A 82 13.41 5.46 16.08
C VAL A 82 13.71 6.67 15.19
N SER A 83 13.66 7.89 15.75
CA SER A 83 14.00 9.13 15.02
C SER A 83 15.39 9.06 14.39
N ARG A 84 16.40 8.56 15.12
CA ARG A 84 17.75 8.37 14.59
C ARG A 84 17.82 7.35 13.46
N ILE A 85 17.03 6.27 13.52
CA ILE A 85 16.95 5.28 12.43
C ILE A 85 16.36 5.93 11.18
N LEU A 86 15.25 6.67 11.32
CA LEU A 86 14.62 7.37 10.20
C LEU A 86 15.54 8.42 9.60
N GLN A 87 16.28 9.19 10.41
CA GLN A 87 17.28 10.15 9.90
C GLN A 87 18.41 9.47 9.12
N ARG A 88 18.93 8.34 9.63
CA ARG A 88 19.95 7.55 8.95
C ARG A 88 19.48 6.96 7.62
N SER A 89 18.16 6.87 7.42
CA SER A 89 17.64 6.33 6.18
C SER A 89 17.90 7.18 4.94
N GLY A 90 18.11 8.49 5.13
CA GLY A 90 18.18 9.45 4.03
C GLY A 90 16.84 9.66 3.30
N VAL A 91 15.79 8.92 3.66
CA VAL A 91 14.46 9.05 3.07
C VAL A 91 13.73 10.22 3.76
N PRO A 92 13.15 11.17 2.99
CA PRO A 92 12.33 12.21 3.59
C PRO A 92 11.14 11.60 4.33
N HIS A 93 10.98 11.94 5.61
CA HIS A 93 10.03 11.27 6.48
C HIS A 93 9.27 12.25 7.38
N ALA A 94 8.11 11.80 7.85
CA ALA A 94 7.39 12.38 8.97
C ALA A 94 7.33 11.34 10.09
N TYR A 95 7.60 11.76 11.33
CA TYR A 95 7.48 10.89 12.49
C TYR A 95 6.48 11.47 13.47
N LEU A 96 5.34 10.81 13.58
CA LEU A 96 4.19 11.22 14.37
C LEU A 96 4.00 10.27 15.55
N ALA A 97 3.26 10.69 16.57
CA ALA A 97 2.90 9.86 17.70
C ALA A 97 1.44 10.06 18.09
N THR A 98 0.75 8.98 18.42
CA THR A 98 -0.58 9.00 19.03
C THR A 98 -0.80 7.74 19.83
N ILE A 99 -1.70 7.79 20.80
CA ILE A 99 -2.14 6.62 21.55
C ILE A 99 -3.34 5.97 20.86
N LEU A 100 -3.48 4.66 21.01
CA LEU A 100 -4.67 3.95 20.55
C LEU A 100 -5.92 4.48 21.28
N GLY A 101 -6.94 4.88 20.53
CA GLY A 101 -8.26 5.13 21.10
C GLY A 101 -8.89 3.86 21.67
N ASP A 102 -9.58 3.98 22.80
CA ASP A 102 -10.09 2.85 23.59
C ASP A 102 -11.02 1.91 22.82
N GLU A 103 -11.82 2.45 21.91
CA GLU A 103 -12.79 1.69 21.11
C GLU A 103 -12.20 1.08 19.83
N MET A 104 -10.95 1.43 19.47
CA MET A 104 -10.34 1.01 18.22
C MET A 104 -9.48 -0.24 18.42
N PRO A 105 -9.55 -1.22 17.49
CA PRO A 105 -8.68 -2.40 17.58
C PRO A 105 -7.20 -2.03 17.65
N ARG A 106 -6.47 -2.72 18.54
CA ARG A 106 -5.00 -2.61 18.71
C ARG A 106 -4.22 -3.24 17.55
N ARG A 107 -4.49 -2.75 16.33
CA ARG A 107 -3.90 -3.19 15.06
C ARG A 107 -3.45 -2.00 14.21
N GLY A 108 -3.14 -0.87 14.86
CA GLY A 108 -2.66 0.35 14.21
C GLY A 108 -3.72 1.13 13.42
N TRP A 109 -5.01 0.96 13.70
CA TRP A 109 -6.06 1.66 12.95
C TRP A 109 -6.05 3.16 13.23
N THR A 110 -6.00 3.53 14.52
CA THR A 110 -5.85 4.91 15.00
C THR A 110 -4.62 5.58 14.39
N LEU A 111 -3.50 4.85 14.35
CA LEU A 111 -2.24 5.32 13.77
C LEU A 111 -2.37 5.60 12.27
N ARG A 112 -3.01 4.68 11.52
CA ARG A 112 -3.28 4.89 10.09
C ARG A 112 -4.23 6.06 9.85
N ASN A 113 -5.21 6.28 10.71
CA ASN A 113 -6.10 7.44 10.62
C ASN A 113 -5.35 8.76 10.85
N LEU A 114 -4.44 8.83 11.84
CA LEU A 114 -3.58 10.00 12.02
C LEU A 114 -2.71 10.24 10.78
N ALA A 115 -2.13 9.19 10.21
CA ALA A 115 -1.36 9.31 8.97
C ALA A 115 -2.23 9.81 7.81
N LEU A 116 -3.46 9.32 7.66
CA LEU A 116 -4.41 9.80 6.66
C LEU A 116 -4.75 11.28 6.85
N GLN A 117 -4.92 11.73 8.09
CA GLN A 117 -5.11 13.15 8.40
C GLN A 117 -3.88 13.96 7.99
N TYR A 118 -2.68 13.54 8.41
CA TYR A 118 -1.42 14.18 8.03
C TYR A 118 -1.26 14.26 6.49
N VAL A 119 -1.61 13.19 5.77
CA VAL A 119 -1.60 13.16 4.31
C VAL A 119 -2.58 14.17 3.71
N LYS A 120 -3.79 14.29 4.25
CA LYS A 120 -4.77 15.29 3.81
C LYS A 120 -4.28 16.71 4.04
N GLU A 121 -3.62 16.98 5.16
CA GLU A 121 -3.13 18.32 5.52
C GLU A 121 -1.90 18.74 4.71
N ASN A 122 -0.99 17.81 4.43
CA ASN A 122 0.34 18.11 3.85
C ASN A 122 0.47 17.77 2.37
N TYR A 123 -0.38 16.88 1.85
CA TYR A 123 -0.30 16.37 0.47
C TYR A 123 -1.59 16.56 -0.33
N TYR A 124 -2.53 17.40 0.12
CA TYR A 124 -3.81 17.66 -0.57
C TYR A 124 -3.66 17.98 -2.07
N ASN A 125 -2.60 18.73 -2.42
CA ASN A 125 -2.32 19.16 -3.79
C ASN A 125 -1.54 18.10 -4.61
N HIS A 126 -1.06 17.03 -3.99
CA HIS A 126 -0.32 15.93 -4.62
C HIS A 126 -1.28 14.76 -4.89
N ARG A 127 -2.28 15.01 -5.74
CA ARG A 127 -3.38 14.05 -5.98
C ARG A 127 -2.90 12.78 -6.70
N GLU A 128 -1.80 12.90 -7.44
CA GLU A 128 -1.10 11.82 -8.14
C GLU A 128 -0.21 10.95 -7.23
N ALA A 129 -0.02 11.33 -5.95
CA ALA A 129 0.75 10.51 -5.02
C ALA A 129 0.04 9.17 -4.78
N VAL A 130 0.78 8.08 -4.55
CA VAL A 130 0.21 6.76 -4.22
C VAL A 130 0.38 6.49 -2.73
N LEU A 131 -0.69 6.07 -2.06
CA LEU A 131 -0.69 5.74 -0.64
C LEU A 131 -0.44 4.24 -0.42
N TYR A 132 0.56 3.92 0.42
CA TYR A 132 0.83 2.54 0.86
C TYR A 132 0.72 2.30 2.37
N PHE A 133 -0.27 1.47 2.71
CA PHE A 133 -0.36 0.54 3.85
C PHE A 133 0.83 -0.39 4.13
N SER A 134 1.92 0.01 4.81
CA SER A 134 3.03 -0.92 5.12
C SER A 134 3.20 -1.16 6.62
N ASN A 135 2.96 -2.39 7.10
CA ASN A 135 3.29 -2.76 8.48
C ASN A 135 4.82 -2.87 8.67
N ASP A 136 5.28 -2.57 9.88
CA ASP A 136 6.72 -2.54 10.17
C ASP A 136 7.37 -3.93 10.22
N ASP A 137 6.61 -5.02 10.36
CA ASP A 137 7.08 -6.40 10.48
C ASP A 137 6.85 -7.29 9.25
N ASN A 138 6.37 -6.72 8.15
CA ASN A 138 6.20 -7.43 6.89
C ASN A 138 7.45 -7.37 6.02
N PHE A 139 7.56 -8.32 5.08
CA PHE A 139 8.61 -8.33 4.07
C PHE A 139 8.07 -7.88 2.71
N TYR A 140 8.84 -7.03 2.05
CA TYR A 140 8.50 -6.45 0.76
C TYR A 140 9.66 -6.66 -0.22
N ASP A 141 9.34 -7.18 -1.39
CA ASP A 141 10.26 -7.14 -2.52
C ASP A 141 10.27 -5.72 -3.12
N VAL A 142 11.45 -5.17 -3.41
CA VAL A 142 11.59 -3.85 -4.03
C VAL A 142 10.84 -3.74 -5.36
N ARG A 143 10.70 -4.87 -6.08
CA ARG A 143 9.92 -4.97 -7.32
C ARG A 143 8.46 -4.62 -7.12
N LEU A 144 7.89 -4.84 -5.92
CA LEU A 144 6.52 -4.43 -5.61
C LEU A 144 6.32 -2.93 -5.87
N PHE A 145 7.31 -2.12 -5.49
CA PHE A 145 7.24 -0.67 -5.62
C PHE A 145 7.35 -0.23 -7.07
N ASN A 146 8.30 -0.80 -7.81
CA ASN A 146 8.52 -0.45 -9.20
C ASN A 146 7.42 -1.00 -10.13
N ASP A 147 7.08 -2.27 -9.97
CA ASP A 147 6.30 -3.00 -10.94
C ASP A 147 4.81 -2.83 -10.73
N TYR A 148 4.36 -2.67 -9.48
CA TYR A 148 2.94 -2.57 -9.13
C TYR A 148 2.56 -1.21 -8.56
N ILE A 149 3.10 -0.81 -7.39
CA ILE A 149 2.64 0.36 -6.61
C ILE A 149 2.58 1.64 -7.46
N ARG A 150 3.66 1.97 -8.16
CA ARG A 150 3.76 3.21 -8.95
C ARG A 150 2.81 3.26 -10.14
N LYS A 151 2.31 2.10 -10.60
CA LYS A 151 1.44 1.98 -11.78
C LYS A 151 -0.04 1.97 -11.40
N VAL A 152 -0.38 2.10 -10.12
CA VAL A 152 -1.76 2.15 -9.63
C VAL A 152 -2.41 3.47 -9.99
N ASN A 153 -3.55 3.43 -10.69
CA ASN A 153 -4.31 4.62 -11.05
C ASN A 153 -5.51 4.87 -10.13
N ARG A 154 -6.02 3.83 -9.46
CA ARG A 154 -7.14 3.96 -8.50
C ARG A 154 -6.90 3.16 -7.24
N ILE A 155 -7.18 1.86 -7.30
CA ILE A 155 -6.94 0.93 -6.20
C ILE A 155 -6.35 -0.34 -6.81
N GLY A 156 -5.08 -0.58 -6.52
CA GLY A 156 -4.34 -1.73 -7.01
C GLY A 156 -4.38 -2.87 -5.99
N VAL A 157 -4.48 -4.10 -6.49
CA VAL A 157 -4.45 -5.32 -5.68
C VAL A 157 -3.54 -6.39 -6.30
N TRP A 158 -2.87 -7.17 -5.43
CA TRP A 158 -1.99 -8.28 -5.80
C TRP A 158 -2.08 -9.40 -4.75
N ALA A 159 -1.38 -10.50 -5.03
CA ALA A 159 -1.25 -11.62 -4.10
C ALA A 159 -0.31 -11.28 -2.93
N ALA A 160 -0.65 -11.78 -1.74
CA ALA A 160 0.15 -11.63 -0.53
C ALA A 160 0.39 -13.00 0.11
N GLY A 161 1.63 -13.24 0.56
CA GLY A 161 2.04 -14.49 1.18
C GLY A 161 1.81 -14.51 2.68
N LEU A 162 1.58 -15.70 3.24
CA LEU A 162 1.47 -15.96 4.70
C LEU A 162 0.35 -15.18 5.40
N VAL A 163 -0.74 -14.90 4.69
CA VAL A 163 -1.90 -14.15 5.18
C VAL A 163 -3.02 -15.11 5.58
N GLY A 164 -3.74 -14.79 6.67
CA GLY A 164 -5.05 -15.42 6.92
C GLY A 164 -5.01 -16.93 7.18
N GLY A 165 -3.83 -17.48 7.51
CA GLY A 165 -3.61 -18.92 7.66
C GLY A 165 -3.35 -19.66 6.35
N ALA A 166 -3.28 -18.96 5.22
CA ALA A 166 -2.94 -19.49 3.91
C ALA A 166 -1.48 -19.19 3.55
N TRP A 167 -0.89 -20.02 2.68
CA TRP A 167 0.43 -19.73 2.08
C TRP A 167 0.39 -18.49 1.21
N VAL A 168 -0.70 -18.30 0.47
CA VAL A 168 -0.96 -17.15 -0.39
C VAL A 168 -2.45 -16.84 -0.35
N GLU A 169 -2.79 -15.57 -0.14
CA GLU A 169 -4.11 -15.03 -0.47
C GLU A 169 -3.99 -14.17 -1.73
N ALA A 170 -4.91 -14.32 -2.69
CA ALA A 170 -4.82 -13.63 -3.97
C ALA A 170 -6.18 -13.28 -4.56
N PRO A 171 -6.30 -12.15 -5.28
CA PRO A 171 -7.44 -11.96 -6.17
C PRO A 171 -7.36 -12.95 -7.33
N ARG A 172 -8.50 -13.51 -7.71
CA ARG A 172 -8.65 -14.27 -8.95
C ARG A 172 -9.25 -13.37 -10.03
N PHE A 173 -8.75 -13.50 -11.25
CA PHE A 173 -9.02 -12.55 -12.31
C PHE A 173 -9.76 -13.18 -13.49
N SER A 174 -10.61 -12.40 -14.15
CA SER A 174 -11.16 -12.75 -15.46
C SER A 174 -10.10 -12.59 -16.56
N ALA A 175 -10.39 -13.10 -17.76
CA ALA A 175 -9.57 -12.90 -18.94
C ALA A 175 -9.31 -11.41 -19.27
N ASN A 176 -10.22 -10.53 -18.84
CA ASN A 176 -10.12 -9.08 -19.05
C ASN A 176 -9.39 -8.35 -17.90
N GLY A 177 -8.79 -9.08 -16.95
CA GLY A 177 -8.04 -8.51 -15.83
C GLY A 177 -8.89 -7.93 -14.70
N LYS A 178 -10.18 -8.34 -14.60
CA LYS A 178 -11.09 -7.89 -13.54
C LYS A 178 -11.07 -8.88 -12.38
N VAL A 179 -11.07 -8.38 -11.14
CA VAL A 179 -11.19 -9.25 -9.96
C VAL A 179 -12.60 -9.83 -9.92
N ILE A 180 -12.69 -11.16 -9.88
CA ILE A 180 -13.97 -11.90 -9.87
C ILE A 180 -14.24 -12.56 -8.52
N VAL A 181 -13.20 -13.03 -7.83
CA VAL A 181 -13.29 -13.68 -6.52
C VAL A 181 -11.98 -13.50 -5.77
N TRP A 182 -12.02 -13.69 -4.46
CA TRP A 182 -10.85 -13.70 -3.59
C TRP A 182 -10.53 -15.13 -3.18
N ASP A 183 -9.30 -15.56 -3.44
CA ASP A 183 -8.75 -16.78 -2.87
C ASP A 183 -8.19 -16.45 -1.49
N ALA A 184 -9.07 -16.48 -0.49
CA ALA A 184 -8.78 -16.18 0.91
C ALA A 184 -9.35 -17.28 1.81
N MET A 185 -8.60 -17.71 2.82
CA MET A 185 -9.07 -18.72 3.78
C MET A 185 -9.84 -18.08 4.94
N PHE A 186 -9.39 -16.91 5.39
CA PHE A 186 -9.99 -16.23 6.53
C PHE A 186 -11.10 -15.26 6.12
N ALA A 187 -12.29 -15.46 6.67
CA ALA A 187 -13.48 -14.64 6.40
C ALA A 187 -13.69 -14.36 4.89
N PRO A 188 -13.86 -15.42 4.06
CA PRO A 188 -13.85 -15.30 2.60
C PRO A 188 -15.03 -14.49 2.04
N GLY A 189 -16.14 -14.41 2.77
CA GLY A 189 -17.36 -13.69 2.37
C GLY A 189 -17.26 -12.16 2.44
N ARG A 190 -16.09 -11.58 2.76
CA ARG A 190 -15.93 -10.12 2.78
C ARG A 190 -15.98 -9.57 1.35
N PRO A 191 -16.51 -8.34 1.16
CA PRO A 191 -16.48 -7.66 -0.13
C PRO A 191 -15.05 -7.51 -0.69
N PHE A 192 -14.10 -7.27 0.22
CA PHE A 192 -12.66 -7.19 -0.04
C PHE A 192 -11.93 -8.15 0.90
N SER A 193 -11.78 -9.41 0.50
CA SER A 193 -11.05 -10.42 1.26
C SER A 193 -9.56 -10.35 0.93
N ILE A 194 -8.93 -9.27 1.38
CA ILE A 194 -7.51 -8.99 1.21
C ILE A 194 -6.88 -8.52 2.52
N ASP A 195 -5.56 -8.64 2.59
CA ASP A 195 -4.72 -8.07 3.64
C ASP A 195 -4.42 -6.59 3.39
N MET A 196 -4.06 -5.86 4.45
CA MET A 196 -3.66 -4.46 4.38
C MET A 196 -2.53 -4.22 3.37
N ASP A 197 -1.60 -5.15 3.30
CA ASP A 197 -0.41 -5.04 2.46
C ASP A 197 -0.63 -5.54 1.02
N GLY A 198 -1.78 -6.18 0.78
CA GLY A 198 -2.24 -6.69 -0.51
C GLY A 198 -2.89 -5.63 -1.41
N PHE A 199 -3.00 -4.37 -0.95
CA PHE A 199 -3.57 -3.28 -1.75
C PHE A 199 -2.86 -1.93 -1.60
N LYS A 200 -3.12 -1.06 -2.58
CA LYS A 200 -2.76 0.37 -2.62
C LYS A 200 -3.96 1.18 -3.04
N CYS A 201 -3.97 2.45 -2.66
CA CYS A 201 -4.89 3.43 -3.21
C CYS A 201 -4.11 4.64 -3.75
N LEU A 202 -4.58 5.23 -4.85
CA LEU A 202 -4.13 6.55 -5.28
C LEU A 202 -4.52 7.58 -4.21
N GLY A 203 -3.65 8.54 -3.97
CA GLY A 203 -3.81 9.63 -3.00
C GLY A 203 -5.09 10.42 -3.25
N ALA A 204 -5.41 10.74 -4.51
CA ALA A 204 -6.68 11.34 -4.88
C ALA A 204 -7.91 10.55 -4.37
N VAL A 205 -7.86 9.22 -4.43
CA VAL A 205 -8.94 8.35 -3.96
C VAL A 205 -9.05 8.43 -2.44
N ALA A 206 -7.93 8.32 -1.73
CA ALA A 206 -7.90 8.38 -0.27
C ALA A 206 -8.31 9.76 0.28
N MET A 207 -7.94 10.85 -0.39
CA MET A 207 -8.21 12.23 0.05
C MET A 207 -9.64 12.67 -0.25
N ASN A 208 -10.22 12.30 -1.41
CA ASN A 208 -11.51 12.82 -1.84
C ASN A 208 -12.71 12.22 -1.09
N PHE A 209 -12.63 10.96 -0.64
CA PHE A 209 -13.76 10.28 0.00
C PHE A 209 -13.81 10.44 1.51
N ASN A 210 -12.85 11.16 2.10
CA ASN A 210 -12.67 11.27 3.55
C ASN A 210 -12.65 9.89 4.27
N ALA A 211 -12.23 8.84 3.57
CA ALA A 211 -12.26 7.48 4.09
C ALA A 211 -11.34 7.33 5.32
N SER A 212 -11.78 6.52 6.28
CA SER A 212 -11.04 6.25 7.52
C SER A 212 -11.23 4.81 7.97
N PHE A 213 -10.28 4.28 8.74
CA PHE A 213 -10.45 2.99 9.41
C PHE A 213 -11.45 3.17 10.57
N ASN A 214 -12.50 2.36 10.62
CA ASN A 214 -13.56 2.44 11.63
C ASN A 214 -14.13 1.04 11.95
N THR A 215 -14.79 0.91 13.09
CA THR A 215 -15.24 -0.35 13.70
C THR A 215 -16.49 -0.98 13.07
N GLN A 216 -17.01 -0.44 11.96
CA GLN A 216 -18.24 -0.94 11.33
C GLN A 216 -18.06 -2.29 10.62
N CYS A 217 -16.82 -2.78 10.49
CA CYS A 217 -16.52 -4.05 9.83
C CYS A 217 -15.60 -4.93 10.68
N VAL A 218 -15.70 -6.24 10.42
CA VAL A 218 -14.83 -7.26 11.03
C VAL A 218 -13.33 -7.01 10.75
N ARG A 219 -13.03 -6.39 9.61
CA ARG A 219 -11.66 -6.20 9.11
C ARG A 219 -11.45 -4.78 8.57
N PRO A 220 -10.28 -4.17 8.82
CA PRO A 220 -10.02 -2.77 8.47
C PRO A 220 -10.03 -2.53 6.97
N GLU A 221 -9.50 -3.48 6.19
CA GLU A 221 -9.28 -3.33 4.75
C GLU A 221 -10.62 -3.14 4.03
N SER A 222 -11.57 -4.03 4.32
CA SER A 222 -12.90 -3.95 3.71
C SER A 222 -13.65 -2.69 4.12
N CYS A 223 -13.50 -2.25 5.38
CA CYS A 223 -14.13 -1.04 5.87
C CYS A 223 -13.60 0.22 5.17
N PHE A 224 -12.28 0.31 5.04
CA PHE A 224 -11.63 1.40 4.34
C PHE A 224 -12.03 1.44 2.86
N LEU A 225 -11.96 0.29 2.18
CA LEU A 225 -12.18 0.21 0.73
C LEU A 225 -13.64 0.41 0.32
N TRP A 226 -14.60 -0.05 1.14
CA TRP A 226 -16.02 0.12 0.84
C TRP A 226 -16.42 1.61 0.78
N GLN A 227 -15.80 2.47 1.59
CA GLN A 227 -16.14 3.90 1.66
C GLN A 227 -15.92 4.64 0.32
N PHE A 228 -15.13 4.08 -0.59
CA PHE A 228 -14.92 4.65 -1.93
C PHE A 228 -16.06 4.37 -2.91
N GLY A 229 -17.06 3.56 -2.52
CA GLY A 229 -18.15 3.14 -3.40
C GLY A 229 -17.72 2.20 -4.52
N PHE A 230 -16.52 1.61 -4.42
CA PHE A 230 -16.02 0.65 -5.38
C PHE A 230 -16.48 -0.78 -5.05
N THR A 231 -16.61 -1.60 -6.08
CA THR A 231 -16.72 -3.05 -5.99
C THR A 231 -15.39 -3.70 -6.41
N LYS A 232 -15.24 -5.00 -6.17
CA LYS A 232 -14.02 -5.75 -6.56
C LYS A 232 -13.70 -5.62 -8.05
N GLU A 233 -14.71 -5.51 -8.91
CA GLU A 233 -14.56 -5.34 -10.36
C GLU A 233 -14.00 -3.96 -10.75
N ASN A 234 -14.04 -2.96 -9.86
CA ASN A 234 -13.42 -1.66 -10.09
C ASN A 234 -11.91 -1.66 -9.83
N LEU A 235 -11.38 -2.68 -9.15
CA LEU A 235 -9.99 -2.76 -8.75
C LEU A 235 -9.05 -3.09 -9.93
N GLU A 236 -7.80 -2.64 -9.79
CA GLU A 236 -6.72 -2.85 -10.75
C GLU A 236 -5.86 -4.04 -10.30
N ALA A 237 -5.88 -5.10 -11.10
CA ALA A 237 -5.15 -6.33 -10.85
C ALA A 237 -3.67 -6.22 -11.26
N PHE A 238 -2.76 -6.60 -10.36
CA PHE A 238 -1.32 -6.69 -10.63
C PHE A 238 -0.81 -8.12 -10.44
N GLY A 239 0.30 -8.47 -11.11
CA GLY A 239 0.89 -9.82 -11.10
C GLY A 239 0.09 -10.91 -11.85
N TYR A 240 -1.09 -10.58 -12.37
CA TYR A 240 -1.99 -11.58 -12.97
C TYR A 240 -1.60 -12.01 -14.39
N LYS A 241 -0.79 -11.24 -15.11
CA LYS A 241 -0.34 -11.56 -16.47
C LYS A 241 0.97 -12.33 -16.50
N ASP A 242 1.66 -12.39 -15.37
CA ASP A 242 2.98 -12.97 -15.32
C ASP A 242 2.89 -14.48 -15.53
N PHE A 243 3.82 -14.99 -16.34
CA PHE A 243 3.91 -16.40 -16.68
C PHE A 243 4.07 -17.26 -15.41
N LEU A 244 4.80 -16.74 -14.44
CA LEU A 244 4.83 -17.22 -13.06
C LEU A 244 4.11 -16.21 -12.18
N LYS A 245 3.11 -16.67 -11.42
CA LYS A 245 2.41 -15.80 -10.45
C LYS A 245 3.37 -15.50 -9.30
N GLU A 246 3.87 -14.28 -9.27
CA GLU A 246 4.78 -13.84 -8.21
C GLU A 246 4.00 -13.33 -6.99
N VAL A 247 4.57 -13.59 -5.81
CA VAL A 247 4.19 -12.96 -4.54
C VAL A 247 5.32 -12.01 -4.21
N LEU A 248 5.03 -10.72 -4.03
CA LEU A 248 6.04 -9.68 -3.78
C LEU A 248 5.92 -9.05 -2.39
N VAL A 249 5.01 -9.56 -1.57
CA VAL A 249 4.80 -9.13 -0.18
C VAL A 249 4.39 -10.32 0.68
N TRP A 250 4.93 -10.37 1.89
CA TRP A 250 4.63 -11.43 2.85
C TRP A 250 4.22 -10.81 4.18
N HIS A 251 3.06 -11.26 4.66
CA HIS A 251 2.59 -10.91 5.98
C HIS A 251 3.35 -11.76 7.01
N THR A 252 4.33 -11.18 7.67
CA THR A 252 5.13 -11.87 8.68
C THR A 252 4.89 -11.29 10.06
N LYS A 253 5.17 -12.09 11.08
CA LYS A 253 5.21 -11.63 12.46
C LYS A 253 6.46 -12.18 13.09
N THR A 254 7.22 -11.31 13.73
CA THR A 254 8.31 -11.77 14.59
C THR A 254 7.71 -12.52 15.77
N SER A 255 8.14 -13.76 16.00
CA SER A 255 7.70 -14.55 17.16
C SER A 255 7.97 -13.78 18.47
N LYS A 256 7.15 -13.97 19.50
CA LYS A 256 7.55 -13.58 20.85
C LYS A 256 8.68 -14.51 21.30
N SER A 257 9.75 -13.92 21.80
CA SER A 257 10.84 -14.60 22.52
C SER A 257 10.58 -14.52 24.02
N LYS A 258 11.25 -15.36 24.82
CA LYS A 258 11.09 -15.32 26.29
C LYS A 258 11.48 -13.96 26.86
N GLU A 259 12.50 -13.34 26.27
CA GLU A 259 12.94 -11.99 26.61
C GLU A 259 11.85 -10.93 26.32
N ASP A 260 10.95 -11.17 25.36
CA ASP A 260 9.83 -10.28 25.09
C ASP A 260 8.76 -10.33 26.20
N GLU A 261 8.56 -11.49 26.84
CA GLU A 261 7.62 -11.68 27.95
C GLU A 261 8.15 -11.03 29.24
N ASP A 262 9.45 -11.16 29.51
CA ASP A 262 10.11 -10.55 30.67
C ASP A 262 10.07 -9.01 30.59
N VAL A 263 10.26 -8.42 29.41
CA VAL A 263 10.19 -6.97 29.21
C VAL A 263 8.77 -6.41 29.31
N GLU A 264 7.75 -7.13 28.80
CA GLU A 264 6.33 -6.75 28.98
C GLU A 264 5.94 -6.77 30.48
N THR A 265 6.46 -7.73 31.24
CA THR A 265 6.20 -7.85 32.68
C THR A 265 6.83 -6.71 33.50
N LEU A 266 8.02 -6.26 33.10
CA LEU A 266 8.68 -5.11 33.74
C LEU A 266 8.00 -3.78 33.39
N ALA A 267 7.52 -3.62 32.15
CA ALA A 267 6.87 -2.39 31.69
C ALA A 267 5.43 -2.22 32.21
N GLY A 268 4.77 -3.28 32.71
CA GLY A 268 3.45 -3.21 33.33
C GLY A 268 3.45 -2.80 34.80
N ASN A 269 4.63 -2.61 35.40
CA ASN A 269 4.83 -2.24 36.81
C ASN A 269 5.32 -0.78 37.01
N GLU A 270 5.34 0.03 35.95
CA GLU A 270 5.59 1.49 35.97
C GLU A 270 4.31 2.26 35.61
#